data_AF-A0A847FF32-F1
#
_entry.id   AF-A0A847FF32-F1
#
_cell.length_a   1.000
_cell.length_b   1.000
_cell.length_c   1.000
_cell.angle_alpha   90.00
_cell.angle_beta   90.00
_cell.angle_gamma   90.00
#
_symmetry.space_group_name_H-M   'P 1'
#
loop_
_entity.id
_entity.type
_entity.pdbx_description
1 polymer ?
#
loop_
_entity_poly.entity_id
_entity_poly.type
_entity_poly.pdbx_seq_one_letter_code
_entity_poly.pdbx_strand_id
1 'polypeptide(L)'
;MNDSHKDKIEFCRPTWAEVDLDNLAYNFRVLREKAGEGVKIMPMVKADAYGHGMIPCARKLAECGADSFGVASIEEGLRLRKAGISLPVLVLGAVLSDSVAGFFDAGLTPALCDWETALALEEEARRRNCRIKAHIKIDTGMGRIGVLWNEAAVFIRKVSFLEHIEIEGLFTHFPCADEENNDLTARQEERFFSVVGSAERSGVCIPLLHAANSAAILNRGRAGFTMVRPGLALYGVSPFFGEDNVSLKPVLSLKSRLVYVKRLPAGSGVSYGHTYRVPDECVVATIPLGYGDGYPRNLSNCGPVLIRGRRYKISGRICMDQLMVDAGREGLSTGEEAVFIGSQGKEEIKASELAVLGGTIAYEILCGIGGRVPRVYRDKTSFFTAEEVWKEKRLFTRFNAQMRLRFSCDARGLSGEARTHDISASGLSFVFEGENGAPLSTPLPLHSSLDMRLLDRRGLEVLRTGGDVVWSRRISPQRYSAGVAFTAVPGTSPDDIRSFLKKYCGCRDIFSNPRQAHSL
;
A
#
# COMPACT_ATOMS: atom_id res chain seq x y z
N MET A 1 3.65 -29.57 -9.32
CA MET A 1 2.52 -29.20 -8.44
C MET A 1 2.34 -27.70 -8.56
N ASN A 2 1.18 -27.27 -9.06
CA ASN A 2 0.90 -25.89 -9.44
C ASN A 2 0.71 -24.99 -8.21
N ASP A 3 1.39 -23.85 -8.26
CA ASP A 3 1.39 -22.79 -7.25
C ASP A 3 0.17 -21.85 -7.40
N SER A 4 -1.03 -22.44 -7.52
CA SER A 4 -2.30 -21.72 -7.78
C SER A 4 -3.16 -21.51 -6.53
N HIS A 5 -2.61 -21.72 -5.33
CA HIS A 5 -3.25 -21.35 -4.07
C HIS A 5 -2.63 -20.06 -3.53
N LYS A 6 -2.88 -18.92 -4.19
CA LYS A 6 -2.60 -17.61 -3.59
C LYS A 6 -3.61 -17.34 -2.46
N ASP A 7 -3.22 -17.73 -1.25
CA ASP A 7 -3.51 -17.11 0.04
C ASP A 7 -4.82 -16.32 0.18
N LYS A 8 -5.96 -17.03 0.16
CA LYS A 8 -7.13 -16.59 0.92
C LYS A 8 -6.97 -17.15 2.33
N ILE A 9 -6.20 -16.49 3.19
CA ILE A 9 -6.26 -16.80 4.62
C ILE A 9 -7.66 -16.39 5.07
N GLU A 10 -8.53 -17.38 5.30
CA GLU A 10 -9.82 -17.19 5.93
C GLU A 10 -9.52 -16.89 7.42
N PHE A 11 -9.45 -15.59 7.76
CA PHE A 11 -9.08 -15.18 9.12
C PHE A 11 -10.15 -15.67 10.10
N CYS A 12 -9.85 -16.72 10.85
CA CYS A 12 -10.74 -17.30 11.86
C CYS A 12 -11.00 -16.33 13.03
N ARG A 13 -10.02 -15.46 13.32
CA ARG A 13 -10.17 -14.34 14.25
C ARG A 13 -10.58 -13.09 13.45
N PRO A 14 -11.76 -12.51 13.69
CA PRO A 14 -12.30 -11.44 12.84
C PRO A 14 -11.78 -10.07 13.26
N THR A 15 -10.46 -9.87 13.27
CA THR A 15 -9.80 -8.57 13.51
C THR A 15 -8.80 -8.32 12.40
N TRP A 16 -8.86 -7.17 11.74
CA TRP A 16 -8.02 -6.84 10.59
C TRP A 16 -7.81 -5.32 10.45
N ALA A 17 -6.77 -4.96 9.72
CA ALA A 17 -6.54 -3.59 9.27
C ALA A 17 -6.81 -3.50 7.75
N GLU A 18 -7.64 -2.57 7.32
CA GLU A 18 -7.83 -2.23 5.91
C GLU A 18 -6.86 -1.12 5.53
N VAL A 19 -6.13 -1.28 4.43
CA VAL A 19 -5.12 -0.31 3.95
C VAL A 19 -5.50 0.14 2.55
N ASP A 20 -5.86 1.40 2.41
CA ASP A 20 -6.28 2.01 1.14
C ASP A 20 -5.08 2.60 0.39
N LEU A 21 -4.61 1.86 -0.62
CA LEU A 21 -3.46 2.25 -1.43
C LEU A 21 -3.74 3.43 -2.35
N ASP A 22 -5.02 3.73 -2.64
CA ASP A 22 -5.38 4.90 -3.44
C ASP A 22 -5.38 6.17 -2.60
N ASN A 23 -5.75 6.09 -1.32
CA ASN A 23 -5.53 7.18 -0.36
C ASN A 23 -4.03 7.44 -0.15
N LEU A 24 -3.21 6.38 -0.06
CA LEU A 24 -1.75 6.51 -0.01
C LEU A 24 -1.20 7.25 -1.24
N ALA A 25 -1.64 6.85 -2.43
CA ALA A 25 -1.26 7.50 -3.70
C ALA A 25 -1.75 8.94 -3.80
N TYR A 26 -2.93 9.24 -3.28
CA TYR A 26 -3.46 10.60 -3.19
C TYR A 26 -2.59 11.47 -2.27
N ASN A 27 -2.32 11.03 -1.04
CA ASN A 27 -1.49 11.79 -0.09
C ASN A 27 -0.09 12.04 -0.64
N PHE A 28 0.49 11.05 -1.32
CA PHE A 28 1.77 11.19 -1.97
C PHE A 28 1.79 12.30 -3.04
N ARG A 29 0.73 12.42 -3.85
CA ARG A 29 0.60 13.51 -4.83
C ARG A 29 0.46 14.87 -4.16
N VAL A 30 -0.36 14.98 -3.12
CA VAL A 30 -0.49 16.22 -2.33
C VAL A 30 0.86 16.66 -1.77
N LEU A 31 1.62 15.73 -1.19
CA LEU A 31 2.94 16.01 -0.64
C LEU A 31 3.97 16.37 -1.73
N ARG A 32 3.87 15.78 -2.92
CA ARG A 32 4.70 16.13 -4.07
C ARG A 32 4.45 17.54 -4.57
N GLU A 33 3.18 17.91 -4.70
CA GLU A 33 2.78 19.26 -5.07
C GLU A 33 3.27 20.29 -4.04
N LYS A 34 3.18 19.97 -2.74
CA LYS A 34 3.70 20.83 -1.67
C LYS A 34 5.23 20.92 -1.62
N ALA A 35 5.93 19.85 -1.96
CA ALA A 35 7.39 19.87 -2.05
C ALA A 35 7.87 20.76 -3.22
N GLY A 36 7.11 20.80 -4.31
CA GLY A 36 7.41 21.59 -5.50
C GLY A 36 8.18 20.81 -6.57
N GLU A 37 8.20 21.36 -7.78
CA GLU A 37 8.78 20.72 -8.95
C GLU A 37 10.30 20.50 -8.79
N GLY A 38 10.78 19.36 -9.31
CA GLY A 38 12.19 18.97 -9.26
C GLY A 38 12.70 18.49 -7.90
N VAL A 39 11.86 18.51 -6.85
CA VAL A 39 12.23 18.01 -5.52
C VAL A 39 12.00 16.51 -5.44
N LYS A 40 13.04 15.76 -5.04
CA LYS A 40 12.92 14.32 -4.82
C LYS A 40 12.09 14.01 -3.58
N ILE A 41 11.40 12.89 -3.58
CA ILE A 41 10.64 12.41 -2.42
C ILE A 41 11.17 11.06 -2.00
N MET A 42 11.55 10.97 -0.72
CA MET A 42 11.90 9.75 -0.03
C MET A 42 10.80 9.38 0.97
N PRO A 43 9.79 8.57 0.59
CA PRO A 43 8.80 8.09 1.53
C PRO A 43 9.43 7.29 2.67
N MET A 44 8.99 7.58 3.89
CA MET A 44 9.40 6.85 5.06
C MET A 44 8.54 5.59 5.20
N VAL A 45 9.16 4.42 5.06
CA VAL A 45 8.50 3.10 5.15
C VAL A 45 9.03 2.23 6.30
N LYS A 46 9.84 2.82 7.20
CA LYS A 46 10.27 2.20 8.46
C LYS A 46 9.11 1.74 9.34
N ALA A 47 9.38 0.86 10.30
CA ALA A 47 8.39 0.28 11.21
C ALA A 47 7.20 -0.32 10.44
N ASP A 48 7.50 -1.12 9.41
CA ASP A 48 6.51 -1.76 8.54
C ASP A 48 5.54 -0.77 7.86
N ALA A 49 6.07 0.32 7.29
CA ALA A 49 5.29 1.45 6.79
C ALA A 49 4.32 2.00 7.86
N TYR A 50 4.85 2.21 9.07
CA TYR A 50 4.11 2.74 10.21
C TYR A 50 2.88 1.86 10.53
N GLY A 51 3.04 0.54 10.44
CA GLY A 51 1.96 -0.44 10.63
C GLY A 51 1.04 -0.66 9.44
N HIS A 52 1.26 -0.03 8.28
CA HIS A 52 0.42 -0.23 7.08
C HIS A 52 0.86 -1.43 6.23
N GLY A 53 2.04 -1.98 6.51
CA GLY A 53 2.67 -3.06 5.75
C GLY A 53 3.62 -2.53 4.70
N MET A 54 4.91 -2.77 4.92
CA MET A 54 6.01 -2.16 4.17
C MET A 54 5.93 -2.42 2.67
N ILE A 55 5.75 -3.68 2.29
CA ILE A 55 5.92 -4.10 0.89
C ILE A 55 4.83 -3.56 -0.03
N PRO A 56 3.52 -3.69 0.28
CA PRO A 56 2.48 -3.15 -0.58
C PRO A 56 2.52 -1.63 -0.67
N CYS A 57 2.80 -0.93 0.44
CA CYS A 57 2.99 0.51 0.44
C CYS A 57 4.19 0.93 -0.42
N ALA A 58 5.35 0.30 -0.26
CA ALA A 58 6.54 0.62 -1.05
C ALA A 58 6.32 0.39 -2.55
N ARG A 59 5.64 -0.70 -2.95
CA ARG A 59 5.30 -0.95 -4.36
C ARG A 59 4.41 0.15 -4.93
N LYS A 60 3.32 0.50 -4.23
CA LYS A 60 2.43 1.57 -4.66
C LYS A 60 3.14 2.92 -4.76
N LEU A 61 4.00 3.23 -3.79
CA LEU A 61 4.77 4.49 -3.79
C LEU A 61 5.80 4.53 -4.92
N ALA A 62 6.43 3.41 -5.25
CA ALA A 62 7.31 3.30 -6.42
C ALA A 62 6.53 3.53 -7.72
N GLU A 63 5.34 2.96 -7.88
CA GLU A 63 4.44 3.21 -9.02
C GLU A 63 4.03 4.68 -9.12
N CYS A 64 3.80 5.35 -8.00
CA CYS A 64 3.53 6.80 -7.97
C CYS A 64 4.75 7.66 -8.30
N GLY A 65 5.96 7.09 -8.37
CA GLY A 65 7.20 7.78 -8.73
C GLY A 65 8.04 8.24 -7.54
N ALA A 66 8.05 7.50 -6.43
CA ALA A 66 9.02 7.73 -5.36
C ALA A 66 10.47 7.64 -5.87
N ASP A 67 11.34 8.53 -5.40
CA ASP A 67 12.75 8.59 -5.85
C ASP A 67 13.66 7.67 -5.05
N SER A 68 13.27 7.36 -3.81
CA SER A 68 14.00 6.51 -2.86
C SER A 68 13.09 6.12 -1.70
N PHE A 69 13.55 5.28 -0.77
CA PHE A 69 12.85 4.98 0.48
C PHE A 69 13.72 5.19 1.71
N GLY A 70 13.10 5.60 2.81
CA GLY A 70 13.74 5.70 4.12
C GLY A 70 13.29 4.58 5.05
N VAL A 71 14.24 3.81 5.59
CA VAL A 71 14.03 2.73 6.57
C VAL A 71 14.85 2.98 7.84
N ALA A 72 14.52 2.28 8.94
CA ALA A 72 15.24 2.43 10.21
C ALA A 72 16.48 1.54 10.29
N SER A 73 16.47 0.36 9.66
CA SER A 73 17.54 -0.63 9.79
C SER A 73 17.89 -1.35 8.48
N ILE A 74 19.01 -2.07 8.47
CA ILE A 74 19.45 -2.90 7.35
C ILE A 74 18.43 -4.01 7.07
N GLU A 75 17.83 -4.62 8.10
CA GLU A 75 16.85 -5.69 7.97
C GLU A 75 15.59 -5.23 7.23
N GLU A 76 15.14 -4.01 7.50
CA GLU A 76 14.03 -3.40 6.77
C GLU A 76 14.38 -3.15 5.31
N GLY A 77 15.60 -2.64 5.04
CA GLY A 77 16.11 -2.48 3.68
C GLY A 77 16.20 -3.81 2.93
N LEU A 78 16.69 -4.87 3.60
CA LEU A 78 16.76 -6.21 3.05
C LEU A 78 15.38 -6.78 2.71
N ARG A 79 14.35 -6.51 3.53
CA ARG A 79 12.96 -6.88 3.22
C ARG A 79 12.47 -6.23 1.93
N LEU A 80 12.76 -4.95 1.70
CA LEU A 80 12.42 -4.26 0.45
C LEU A 80 13.13 -4.90 -0.75
N ARG A 81 14.42 -5.22 -0.63
CA ARG A 81 15.21 -5.86 -1.68
C ARG A 81 14.69 -7.24 -2.04
N LYS A 82 14.40 -8.08 -1.03
CA LYS A 82 13.77 -9.40 -1.23
C LYS A 82 12.41 -9.31 -1.93
N ALA A 83 11.70 -8.20 -1.77
CA ALA A 83 10.43 -7.95 -2.44
C ALA A 83 10.55 -7.41 -3.88
N GLY A 84 11.78 -7.24 -4.39
CA GLY A 84 12.08 -6.75 -5.73
C GLY A 84 12.12 -5.22 -5.86
N ILE A 85 12.19 -4.47 -4.77
CA ILE A 85 12.32 -3.00 -4.82
C ILE A 85 13.76 -2.64 -5.19
N SER A 86 13.93 -1.98 -6.34
CA SER A 86 15.23 -1.55 -6.88
C SER A 86 15.58 -0.08 -6.60
N LEU A 87 14.60 0.73 -6.18
CA LEU A 87 14.85 2.14 -5.84
C LEU A 87 15.91 2.26 -4.71
N PRO A 88 16.66 3.39 -4.64
CA PRO A 88 17.58 3.66 -3.55
C PRO A 88 16.89 3.56 -2.19
N VAL A 89 17.57 2.99 -1.19
CA VAL A 89 17.05 2.83 0.16
C VAL A 89 18.08 3.37 1.14
N LEU A 90 17.74 4.45 1.83
CA LEU A 90 18.55 5.04 2.89
C LEU A 90 18.15 4.41 4.23
N VAL A 91 19.13 3.87 4.95
CA VAL A 91 18.97 3.46 6.35
C VAL A 91 19.28 4.67 7.23
N LEU A 92 18.28 5.18 7.95
CA LEU A 92 18.43 6.39 8.77
C LEU A 92 19.04 6.13 10.15
N GLY A 93 19.01 4.89 10.62
CA GLY A 93 19.64 4.50 11.88
C GLY A 93 21.16 4.41 11.75
N ALA A 94 21.86 4.79 12.82
CA ALA A 94 23.28 4.48 12.94
C ALA A 94 23.45 2.95 13.13
N VAL A 95 24.56 2.41 12.66
CA VAL A 95 24.92 1.00 12.84
C VAL A 95 26.28 0.89 13.50
N LEU A 96 26.60 -0.28 14.03
CA LEU A 96 27.93 -0.59 14.50
C LEU A 96 28.88 -0.84 13.31
N SER A 97 30.17 -0.61 13.53
CA SER A 97 31.22 -0.77 12.51
C SER A 97 31.32 -2.19 11.97
N ASP A 98 31.01 -3.21 12.78
CA ASP A 98 30.98 -4.62 12.37
C ASP A 98 29.80 -5.00 11.46
N SER A 99 28.79 -4.15 11.38
CA SER A 99 27.52 -4.41 10.68
C SER A 99 27.49 -3.83 9.27
N VAL A 100 28.55 -3.12 8.85
CA VAL A 100 28.59 -2.36 7.59
C VAL A 100 28.51 -3.25 6.34
N ALA A 101 28.93 -4.51 6.43
CA ALA A 101 28.83 -5.49 5.34
C ALA A 101 27.39 -5.64 4.83
N GLY A 102 26.40 -5.51 5.72
CA GLY A 102 24.98 -5.61 5.38
C GLY A 102 24.50 -4.54 4.40
N PHE A 103 25.13 -3.37 4.35
CA PHE A 103 24.80 -2.34 3.35
C PHE A 103 25.17 -2.80 1.93
N PHE A 104 26.34 -3.42 1.77
CA PHE A 104 26.80 -3.92 0.48
C PHE A 104 25.99 -5.12 0.02
N ASP A 105 25.71 -6.07 0.93
CA ASP A 105 24.96 -7.28 0.61
C ASP A 105 23.54 -6.98 0.12
N ALA A 106 22.92 -5.93 0.67
CA ALA A 106 21.57 -5.51 0.31
C ALA A 106 21.53 -4.31 -0.66
N GLY A 107 22.67 -3.75 -1.08
CA GLY A 107 22.72 -2.55 -1.92
C GLY A 107 21.94 -1.39 -1.31
N LEU A 108 22.25 -1.03 -0.06
CA LEU A 108 21.60 0.01 0.73
C LEU A 108 22.54 1.20 0.93
N THR A 109 21.98 2.38 1.09
CA THR A 109 22.71 3.63 1.37
C THR A 109 22.80 3.83 2.90
N PRO A 110 23.99 3.89 3.52
CA PRO A 110 24.17 4.20 4.93
C PRO A 110 23.98 5.69 5.27
N ALA A 111 23.53 5.95 6.49
CA ALA A 111 23.68 7.23 7.16
C ALA A 111 24.99 7.26 7.97
N LEU A 112 25.94 8.11 7.57
CA LEU A 112 27.20 8.32 8.28
C LEU A 112 27.02 9.31 9.43
N CYS A 113 27.29 8.85 10.65
CA CYS A 113 27.15 9.64 11.88
C CYS A 113 28.48 9.90 12.60
N ASP A 114 29.53 9.12 12.29
CA ASP A 114 30.82 9.14 12.99
C ASP A 114 31.96 8.61 12.10
N TRP A 115 33.19 8.76 12.59
CA TRP A 115 34.41 8.44 11.83
C TRP A 115 34.72 6.94 11.81
N GLU A 116 34.36 6.22 12.87
CA GLU A 116 34.62 4.78 12.96
C GLU A 116 33.83 4.01 11.90
N THR A 117 32.55 4.33 11.76
CA THR A 117 31.67 3.76 10.74
C THR A 117 32.13 4.13 9.33
N ALA A 118 32.62 5.36 9.13
CA ALA A 118 33.18 5.78 7.84
C ALA A 118 34.41 4.94 7.44
N LEU A 119 35.33 4.69 8.38
CA LEU A 119 36.50 3.84 8.13
C LEU A 119 36.12 2.38 7.88
N ALA A 120 35.13 1.85 8.62
CA ALA A 120 34.65 0.49 8.41
C ALA A 120 34.01 0.31 7.01
N LEU A 121 33.24 1.31 6.55
CA LEU A 121 32.67 1.33 5.21
C LEU A 121 33.74 1.43 4.12
N GLU A 122 34.75 2.28 4.31
CA GLU A 122 35.89 2.39 3.39
C GLU A 122 36.63 1.05 3.26
N GLU A 123 36.94 0.41 4.39
CA GLU A 123 37.65 -0.87 4.41
C GLU A 123 36.86 -1.98 3.73
N GLU A 124 35.56 -2.08 4.01
CA GLU A 124 34.70 -3.09 3.40
C GLU A 124 34.50 -2.84 1.90
N ALA A 125 34.37 -1.57 1.49
CA ALA A 125 34.26 -1.19 0.09
C ALA A 125 35.56 -1.51 -0.69
N ARG A 126 36.71 -1.24 -0.08
CA ARG A 126 38.05 -1.61 -0.59
C ARG A 126 38.18 -3.12 -0.76
N ARG A 127 37.77 -3.90 0.26
CA ARG A 127 37.78 -5.38 0.21
C ARG A 127 36.91 -5.93 -0.93
N ARG A 128 35.80 -5.25 -1.23
CA ARG A 128 34.87 -5.62 -2.32
C ARG A 128 35.21 -4.98 -3.66
N ASN A 129 36.25 -4.13 -3.73
CA ASN A 129 36.63 -3.38 -4.92
C ASN A 129 35.45 -2.60 -5.54
N CYS A 130 34.69 -1.90 -4.70
CA CYS A 130 33.54 -1.09 -5.12
C CYS A 130 33.50 0.24 -4.38
N ARG A 131 32.63 1.15 -4.81
CA ARG A 131 32.32 2.39 -4.08
C ARG A 131 30.92 2.30 -3.47
N ILE A 132 30.72 2.94 -2.32
CA ILE A 132 29.42 3.06 -1.67
C ILE A 132 28.99 4.51 -1.55
N LYS A 133 27.73 4.77 -1.91
CA LYS A 133 27.10 6.07 -1.68
C LYS A 133 26.68 6.19 -0.23
N ALA A 134 26.88 7.34 0.38
CA ALA A 134 26.52 7.57 1.77
C ALA A 134 25.90 8.95 1.97
N HIS A 135 25.03 9.06 2.96
CA HIS A 135 24.46 10.33 3.39
C HIS A 135 25.02 10.71 4.77
N ILE A 136 25.61 11.89 4.90
CA ILE A 136 26.14 12.35 6.20
C ILE A 136 25.00 12.97 7.01
N LYS A 137 24.80 12.44 8.21
CA LYS A 137 23.81 12.92 9.16
C LYS A 137 24.42 14.03 10.00
N ILE A 138 23.83 15.22 9.90
CA ILE A 138 24.23 16.39 10.69
C ILE A 138 23.21 16.61 11.80
N ASP A 139 23.69 16.69 13.04
CA ASP A 139 22.87 17.12 14.17
C ASP A 139 22.94 18.65 14.31
N THR A 140 21.85 19.30 13.96
CA THR A 140 21.68 20.75 14.08
C THR A 140 20.93 21.15 15.35
N GLY A 141 20.46 20.19 16.15
CA GLY A 141 19.65 20.45 17.35
C GLY A 141 18.64 19.35 17.73
N MET A 142 18.65 18.18 17.09
CA MET A 142 17.79 17.05 17.47
C MET A 142 18.36 16.32 18.71
N GLY A 143 19.69 16.24 18.83
CA GLY A 143 20.36 15.55 19.94
C GLY A 143 20.24 14.03 19.90
N ARG A 144 19.99 13.43 18.73
CA ARG A 144 19.76 11.97 18.61
C ARG A 144 20.96 11.22 18.07
N ILE A 145 21.35 11.52 16.83
CA ILE A 145 22.49 10.94 16.12
C ILE A 145 22.94 11.95 15.05
N GLY A 146 24.21 11.85 14.66
CA GLY A 146 24.82 12.69 13.65
C GLY A 146 26.02 13.44 14.17
N VAL A 147 26.84 13.91 13.24
CA VAL A 147 27.94 14.80 13.55
C VAL A 147 27.38 16.16 13.93
N LEU A 148 27.86 16.74 15.03
CA LEU A 148 27.44 18.07 15.44
C LEU A 148 27.74 19.08 14.33
N TRP A 149 26.79 19.97 14.06
CA TRP A 149 26.87 20.92 12.94
C TRP A 149 28.17 21.75 12.92
N ASN A 150 28.71 22.13 14.08
CA ASN A 150 29.95 22.90 14.21
C ASN A 150 31.23 22.07 13.93
N GLU A 151 31.13 20.75 13.91
CA GLU A 151 32.21 19.82 13.57
C GLU A 151 32.04 19.20 12.17
N ALA A 152 30.83 19.29 11.61
CA ALA A 152 30.43 18.63 10.39
C ALA A 152 31.28 19.03 9.17
N ALA A 153 31.71 20.28 9.06
CA ALA A 153 32.56 20.73 7.95
C ALA A 153 33.91 19.99 7.93
N VAL A 154 34.54 19.80 9.10
CA VAL A 154 35.79 19.05 9.24
C VAL A 154 35.54 17.58 8.91
N PHE A 155 34.45 17.01 9.42
CA PHE A 155 34.09 15.63 9.17
C PHE A 155 33.85 15.35 7.67
N ILE A 156 33.04 16.17 7.00
CA ILE A 156 32.76 16.07 5.56
C ILE A 156 34.07 16.08 4.77
N ARG A 157 34.98 17.01 5.10
CA ARG A 157 36.30 17.09 4.45
C ARG A 157 37.14 15.84 4.69
N LYS A 158 37.10 15.24 5.89
CA LYS A 158 37.82 13.99 6.17
C LYS A 158 37.24 12.83 5.34
N VAL A 159 35.91 12.72 5.27
CA VAL A 159 35.23 11.68 4.48
C VAL A 159 35.48 11.86 2.99
N SER A 160 35.58 13.09 2.48
CA SER A 160 35.87 13.32 1.05
C SER A 160 37.24 12.86 0.59
N PHE A 161 38.16 12.55 1.51
CA PHE A 161 39.46 11.92 1.19
C PHE A 161 39.41 10.39 1.16
N LEU A 162 38.28 9.77 1.53
CA LEU A 162 38.09 8.32 1.44
C LEU A 162 37.73 7.94 0.00
N GLU A 163 38.49 7.04 -0.62
CA GLU A 163 38.42 6.76 -2.06
C GLU A 163 37.14 5.98 -2.42
N HIS A 164 36.68 5.13 -1.51
CA HIS A 164 35.56 4.21 -1.76
C HIS A 164 34.22 4.73 -1.26
N ILE A 165 34.17 5.94 -0.68
CA ILE A 165 32.92 6.59 -0.26
C ILE A 165 32.56 7.74 -1.21
N GLU A 166 31.31 7.75 -1.65
CA GLU A 166 30.71 8.87 -2.38
C GLU A 166 29.71 9.58 -1.46
N ILE A 167 29.97 10.85 -1.13
CA ILE A 167 29.05 11.68 -0.34
C ILE A 167 27.88 12.09 -1.24
N GLU A 168 26.82 11.28 -1.27
CA GLU A 168 25.64 11.53 -2.11
C GLU A 168 24.72 12.59 -1.47
N GLY A 169 24.68 12.67 -0.14
CA GLY A 169 23.78 13.61 0.53
C GLY A 169 24.20 14.09 1.91
N LEU A 170 23.65 15.24 2.30
CA LEU A 170 23.64 15.75 3.67
C LEU A 170 22.20 15.80 4.18
N PHE A 171 22.01 15.45 5.44
CA PHE A 171 20.69 15.57 6.03
C PHE A 171 20.67 15.87 7.52
N THR A 172 19.62 16.59 7.94
CA THR A 172 19.31 16.82 9.35
C THR A 172 17.85 16.46 9.65
N HIS A 173 17.38 16.68 10.87
CA HIS A 173 15.99 16.43 11.27
C HIS A 173 15.49 17.50 12.23
N PHE A 174 14.30 18.03 11.97
CA PHE A 174 13.66 19.04 12.79
C PHE A 174 12.78 18.36 13.87
N PRO A 175 12.99 18.65 15.16
CA PRO A 175 12.18 18.14 16.26
C PRO A 175 10.88 18.91 16.45
N CYS A 176 10.83 20.19 16.09
CA CYS A 176 9.72 21.11 16.40
C CYS A 176 9.14 21.77 15.14
N ALA A 177 9.06 21.04 14.03
CA ALA A 177 8.48 21.56 12.78
C ALA A 177 6.94 21.56 12.80
N ASP A 178 6.36 20.88 13.77
CA ASP A 178 4.95 20.74 14.11
C ASP A 178 4.47 21.72 15.19
N GLU A 179 5.37 22.51 15.77
CA GLU A 179 5.06 23.54 16.75
C GLU A 179 4.97 24.93 16.10
N GLU A 180 3.91 25.67 16.41
CA GLU A 180 3.81 27.08 16.04
C GLU A 180 4.74 27.96 16.88
N ASN A 181 5.22 29.06 16.31
CA ASN A 181 6.04 30.08 16.99
C ASN A 181 7.36 29.54 17.61
N ASN A 182 7.91 28.45 17.07
CA ASN A 182 9.19 27.90 17.50
C ASN A 182 10.32 28.23 16.50
N ASP A 183 11.21 29.14 16.91
CA ASP A 183 12.38 29.56 16.11
C ASP A 183 13.44 28.47 15.91
N LEU A 184 13.36 27.34 16.62
CA LEU A 184 14.35 26.27 16.57
C LEU A 184 14.50 25.71 15.14
N THR A 185 13.39 25.52 14.42
CA THR A 185 13.43 25.00 13.05
C THR A 185 14.22 25.95 12.13
N ALA A 186 14.02 27.26 12.24
CA ALA A 186 14.77 28.26 11.47
C ALA A 186 16.27 28.27 11.84
N ARG A 187 16.60 28.19 13.13
CA ARG A 187 18.00 28.08 13.59
C ARG A 187 18.68 26.81 13.10
N GLN A 188 17.96 25.70 13.04
CA GLN A 188 18.48 24.44 12.49
C GLN A 188 18.70 24.50 10.99
N GLU A 189 17.84 25.19 10.24
CA GLU A 189 18.03 25.46 8.82
C GLU A 189 19.30 26.29 8.59
N GLU A 190 19.48 27.38 9.34
CA GLU A 190 20.68 28.23 9.26
C GLU A 190 21.96 27.43 9.53
N ARG A 191 21.98 26.65 10.63
CA ARG A 191 23.11 25.76 10.95
C ARG A 191 23.39 24.77 9.83
N PHE A 192 22.35 24.16 9.26
CA PHE A 192 22.50 23.20 8.19
C PHE A 192 23.12 23.84 6.94
N PHE A 193 22.58 24.97 6.47
CA PHE A 193 23.09 25.63 5.28
C PHE A 193 24.47 26.28 5.49
N SER A 194 24.83 26.66 6.72
CA SER A 194 26.20 27.05 7.06
C SER A 194 27.21 25.91 6.84
N VAL A 195 26.83 24.68 7.20
CA VAL A 195 27.64 23.47 6.91
C VAL A 195 27.72 23.21 5.42
N VAL A 196 26.59 23.28 4.70
CA VAL A 196 26.55 23.11 3.23
C VAL A 196 27.52 24.09 2.55
N GLY A 197 27.41 25.39 2.85
CA GLY A 197 28.29 26.39 2.25
C GLY A 197 29.77 26.19 2.62
N SER A 198 30.08 25.63 3.79
CA SER A 198 31.45 25.28 4.17
C SER A 198 32.01 24.08 3.40
N ALA A 199 31.16 23.08 3.13
CA ALA A 199 31.51 21.94 2.29
C ALA A 199 31.76 22.36 0.83
N GLU A 200 30.89 23.21 0.27
CA GLU A 200 31.02 23.74 -1.09
C GLU A 200 32.29 24.56 -1.28
N ARG A 201 32.63 25.44 -0.32
CA ARG A 201 33.90 26.19 -0.31
C ARG A 201 35.14 25.28 -0.24
N SER A 202 34.98 24.07 0.27
CA SER A 202 36.03 23.05 0.32
C SER A 202 36.07 22.18 -0.95
N GLY A 203 35.27 22.50 -1.97
CA GLY A 203 35.21 21.77 -3.24
C GLY A 203 34.38 20.50 -3.20
N VAL A 204 33.62 20.24 -2.12
CA VAL A 204 32.76 19.06 -1.99
C VAL A 204 31.37 19.39 -2.53
N CYS A 205 31.04 18.86 -3.71
CA CYS A 205 29.71 18.99 -4.29
C CYS A 205 28.79 17.91 -3.72
N ILE A 206 27.62 18.30 -3.18
CA ILE A 206 26.69 17.36 -2.54
C ILE A 206 25.29 17.53 -3.15
N PRO A 207 24.83 16.56 -3.96
CA PRO A 207 23.61 16.74 -4.76
C PRO A 207 22.32 16.60 -3.95
N LEU A 208 22.31 15.84 -2.84
CA LEU A 208 21.11 15.60 -2.05
C LEU A 208 21.17 16.29 -0.68
N LEU A 209 20.50 17.42 -0.57
CA LEU A 209 20.22 18.10 0.69
C LEU A 209 18.79 17.80 1.14
N HIS A 210 18.61 17.29 2.36
CA HIS A 210 17.26 17.01 2.87
C HIS A 210 17.11 17.18 4.38
N ALA A 211 16.07 17.89 4.82
CA ALA A 211 15.70 17.97 6.25
C ALA A 211 14.20 17.77 6.50
N ALA A 212 13.36 18.28 5.61
CA ALA A 212 11.92 18.36 5.80
C ALA A 212 11.26 16.99 6.02
N ASN A 213 10.68 16.82 7.22
CA ASN A 213 9.76 15.76 7.57
C ASN A 213 8.33 16.17 7.17
N SER A 214 7.31 15.37 7.50
CA SER A 214 5.91 15.69 7.19
C SER A 214 5.49 17.09 7.65
N ALA A 215 5.80 17.50 8.88
CA ALA A 215 5.42 18.81 9.41
C ALA A 215 6.08 19.95 8.64
N ALA A 216 7.40 19.85 8.40
CA ALA A 216 8.13 20.87 7.65
C ALA A 216 7.65 21.00 6.20
N ILE A 217 7.30 19.89 5.52
CA ILE A 217 6.74 19.93 4.16
C ILE A 217 5.43 20.74 4.14
N LEU A 218 4.55 20.53 5.12
CA LEU A 218 3.24 21.17 5.15
C LEU A 218 3.31 22.63 5.59
N ASN A 219 4.17 22.97 6.56
CA ASN A 219 4.31 24.33 7.09
C ASN A 219 5.23 25.23 6.26
N ARG A 220 6.29 24.68 5.65
CA ARG A 220 7.40 25.44 5.07
C ARG A 220 7.73 25.03 3.63
N GLY A 221 7.05 24.02 3.08
CA GLY A 221 7.38 23.44 1.78
C GLY A 221 8.76 22.77 1.78
N ARG A 222 9.55 22.98 0.72
CA ARG A 222 10.91 22.40 0.61
C ARG A 222 12.01 23.15 1.36
N ALA A 223 11.82 24.42 1.76
CA ALA A 223 12.83 25.23 2.46
C ALA A 223 14.28 25.15 1.89
N GLY A 224 14.44 25.16 0.56
CA GLY A 224 15.74 25.08 -0.11
C GLY A 224 16.35 23.67 -0.20
N PHE A 225 15.69 22.63 0.31
CA PHE A 225 16.13 21.25 0.20
C PHE A 225 15.81 20.65 -1.18
N THR A 226 16.70 19.77 -1.65
CA THR A 226 16.57 19.04 -2.93
C THR A 226 15.74 17.75 -2.81
N MET A 227 15.53 17.27 -1.58
CA MET A 227 14.74 16.08 -1.29
C MET A 227 13.98 16.23 0.03
N VAL A 228 12.78 15.66 0.11
CA VAL A 228 11.92 15.68 1.32
C VAL A 228 11.59 14.26 1.79
N ARG A 229 11.23 14.10 3.07
CA ARG A 229 11.03 12.80 3.73
C ARG A 229 9.67 12.67 4.42
N PRO A 230 8.57 12.56 3.66
CA PRO A 230 7.25 12.40 4.26
C PRO A 230 7.11 11.05 4.97
N GLY A 231 6.61 11.11 6.21
CA GLY A 231 6.23 9.95 7.02
C GLY A 231 4.76 9.99 7.36
N LEU A 232 4.38 10.51 8.53
CA LEU A 232 3.00 10.44 9.03
C LEU A 232 1.94 11.02 8.06
N ALA A 233 2.22 12.17 7.45
CA ALA A 233 1.31 12.79 6.48
C ALA A 233 1.06 11.91 5.25
N LEU A 234 2.02 11.07 4.86
CA LEU A 234 1.87 10.12 3.76
C LEU A 234 0.76 9.11 4.05
N TYR A 235 0.63 8.73 5.32
CA TYR A 235 -0.36 7.76 5.81
C TYR A 235 -1.69 8.42 6.21
N GLY A 236 -1.88 9.69 5.85
CA GLY A 236 -3.17 10.36 6.00
C GLY A 236 -3.43 10.98 7.36
N VAL A 237 -2.38 11.18 8.17
CA VAL A 237 -2.52 11.76 9.50
C VAL A 237 -1.76 13.08 9.56
N SER A 238 -2.46 14.13 10.01
CA SER A 238 -1.87 15.45 10.23
C SER A 238 -0.79 15.38 11.30
N PRO A 239 0.40 15.97 11.09
CA PRO A 239 1.38 16.13 12.15
C PRO A 239 1.01 17.26 13.12
N PHE A 240 0.01 18.09 12.80
CA PHE A 240 -0.41 19.22 13.64
C PHE A 240 -1.57 18.82 14.54
N PHE A 241 -1.53 19.31 15.77
CA PHE A 241 -2.56 19.02 16.75
C PHE A 241 -3.78 19.91 16.50
N GLY A 242 -4.97 19.33 16.34
CA GLY A 242 -6.22 20.08 16.22
C GLY A 242 -6.49 20.74 14.85
N GLU A 243 -5.55 20.70 13.91
CA GLU A 243 -5.71 21.32 12.59
C GLU A 243 -5.61 20.31 11.42
N ASP A 244 -6.66 20.28 10.61
CA ASP A 244 -6.72 19.57 9.33
C ASP A 244 -6.53 20.58 8.16
N ASN A 245 -5.45 21.37 8.20
CA ASN A 245 -5.19 22.40 7.19
C ASN A 245 -4.81 21.86 5.81
N VAL A 246 -4.64 20.54 5.70
CA VAL A 246 -4.30 19.86 4.45
C VAL A 246 -5.23 18.67 4.28
N SER A 247 -5.87 18.59 3.11
CA SER A 247 -6.77 17.49 2.75
C SER A 247 -5.97 16.21 2.55
N LEU A 248 -5.54 15.59 3.64
CA LEU A 248 -4.96 14.25 3.70
C LEU A 248 -6.09 13.23 3.90
N LYS A 249 -5.93 12.05 3.31
CA LYS A 249 -6.91 10.96 3.41
C LYS A 249 -6.34 9.83 4.27
N PRO A 250 -7.02 9.43 5.36
CA PRO A 250 -6.61 8.29 6.18
C PRO A 250 -6.38 7.04 5.34
N VAL A 251 -5.24 6.39 5.53
CA VAL A 251 -4.86 5.20 4.76
C VAL A 251 -5.30 3.90 5.46
N LEU A 252 -5.38 3.89 6.79
CA LEU A 252 -5.69 2.70 7.58
C LEU A 252 -7.04 2.79 8.29
N SER A 253 -7.79 1.69 8.26
CA SER A 253 -8.93 1.45 9.15
C SER A 253 -8.70 0.18 9.96
N LEU A 254 -8.87 0.24 11.28
CA LEU A 254 -8.76 -0.93 12.18
C LEU A 254 -10.16 -1.41 12.54
N LYS A 255 -10.45 -2.67 12.23
CA LYS A 255 -11.79 -3.24 12.35
C LYS A 255 -11.79 -4.60 13.02
N SER A 256 -12.94 -4.94 13.58
CA SER A 256 -13.19 -6.26 14.15
C SER A 256 -14.65 -6.65 14.00
N ARG A 257 -15.03 -7.82 14.54
CA ARG A 257 -16.43 -8.23 14.72
C ARG A 257 -16.71 -8.66 16.15
N LEU A 258 -17.95 -8.47 16.58
CA LEU A 258 -18.44 -8.96 17.86
C LEU A 258 -18.41 -10.49 17.87
N VAL A 259 -17.67 -11.11 18.79
CA VAL A 259 -17.55 -12.58 18.87
C VAL A 259 -18.45 -13.20 19.92
N TYR A 260 -18.88 -12.40 20.90
CA TYR A 260 -19.78 -12.87 21.95
C TYR A 260 -20.60 -11.70 22.49
N VAL A 261 -21.87 -11.95 22.79
CA VAL A 261 -22.79 -10.96 23.34
C VAL A 261 -23.60 -11.62 24.45
N LYS A 262 -23.68 -10.97 25.62
CA LYS A 262 -24.49 -11.45 26.75
C LYS A 262 -25.18 -10.30 27.48
N ARG A 263 -26.28 -10.60 28.16
CA ARG A 263 -26.89 -9.68 29.14
C ARG A 263 -26.21 -9.83 30.48
N LEU A 264 -25.99 -8.70 31.16
CA LEU A 264 -25.52 -8.65 32.53
C LEU A 264 -26.53 -7.93 33.42
N PRO A 265 -26.82 -8.43 34.62
CA PRO A 265 -27.64 -7.70 35.59
C PRO A 265 -26.89 -6.49 36.14
N ALA A 266 -27.64 -5.50 36.63
CA ALA A 266 -27.12 -4.30 37.29
C ALA A 266 -26.08 -4.67 38.38
N GLY A 267 -25.00 -3.88 38.48
CA GLY A 267 -23.91 -4.08 39.43
C GLY A 267 -22.83 -5.10 39.02
N SER A 268 -23.03 -5.84 37.92
CA SER A 268 -22.04 -6.77 37.39
C SER A 268 -20.73 -6.08 37.02
N GLY A 269 -19.60 -6.66 37.44
CA GLY A 269 -18.27 -6.18 37.06
C GLY A 269 -17.87 -6.65 35.67
N VAL A 270 -17.21 -5.78 34.89
CA VAL A 270 -16.69 -6.10 33.55
C VAL A 270 -15.16 -6.07 33.55
N SER A 271 -14.56 -7.11 33.00
CA SER A 271 -13.11 -7.31 32.88
C SER A 271 -12.35 -7.41 34.21
N TYR A 272 -11.02 -7.47 34.12
CA TYR A 272 -10.08 -7.56 35.23
C TYR A 272 -10.27 -6.43 36.26
N GLY A 273 -10.28 -6.81 37.52
CA GLY A 273 -10.42 -5.89 38.65
C GLY A 273 -11.78 -5.19 38.74
N HIS A 274 -12.71 -5.51 37.83
CA HIS A 274 -14.06 -4.93 37.79
C HIS A 274 -14.05 -3.40 37.91
N THR A 275 -13.11 -2.74 37.21
CA THR A 275 -12.96 -1.28 37.19
C THR A 275 -14.16 -0.58 36.54
N TYR A 276 -14.99 -1.35 35.83
CA TYR A 276 -16.28 -0.93 35.34
C TYR A 276 -17.34 -1.87 35.91
N ARG A 277 -18.43 -1.27 36.39
CA ARG A 277 -19.64 -1.99 36.81
C ARG A 277 -20.80 -1.43 36.02
N VAL A 278 -21.62 -2.33 35.47
CA VAL A 278 -22.79 -1.93 34.70
C VAL A 278 -23.81 -1.28 35.66
N PRO A 279 -24.29 -0.06 35.38
CA PRO A 279 -25.20 0.64 36.30
C PRO A 279 -26.60 0.01 36.31
N ASP A 280 -27.04 -0.48 35.15
CA ASP A 280 -28.33 -1.11 34.92
C ASP A 280 -28.15 -2.46 34.21
N GLU A 281 -29.25 -3.22 34.04
CA GLU A 281 -29.24 -4.36 33.14
C GLU A 281 -28.88 -3.90 31.72
N CYS A 282 -27.83 -4.51 31.15
CA CYS A 282 -27.32 -4.14 29.84
C CYS A 282 -26.81 -5.34 29.03
N VAL A 283 -26.57 -5.10 27.74
CA VAL A 283 -25.92 -5.99 26.80
C VAL A 283 -24.44 -5.64 26.75
N VAL A 284 -23.58 -6.61 27.05
CA VAL A 284 -22.13 -6.49 26.90
C VAL A 284 -21.66 -7.31 25.71
N ALA A 285 -20.99 -6.66 24.78
CA ALA A 285 -20.36 -7.27 23.63
C ALA A 285 -18.86 -7.47 23.89
N THR A 286 -18.32 -8.61 23.45
CA THR A 286 -16.88 -8.95 23.47
C THR A 286 -16.33 -8.92 22.05
N ILE A 287 -15.20 -8.24 21.88
CA ILE A 287 -14.54 -8.02 20.59
C ILE A 287 -13.10 -8.53 20.69
N PRO A 288 -12.60 -9.32 19.71
CA PRO A 288 -11.27 -9.94 19.77
C PRO A 288 -10.18 -8.96 19.32
N LEU A 289 -10.05 -7.84 20.03
CA LEU A 289 -8.97 -6.87 19.90
C LEU A 289 -8.45 -6.54 21.30
N GLY A 290 -7.13 -6.52 21.50
CA GLY A 290 -6.52 -6.19 22.77
C GLY A 290 -5.11 -5.62 22.64
N TYR A 291 -4.41 -5.48 23.77
CA TYR A 291 -3.07 -4.88 23.77
C TYR A 291 -2.00 -5.76 23.14
N GLY A 292 -2.22 -7.08 23.01
CA GLY A 292 -1.36 -7.99 22.25
C GLY A 292 -1.44 -7.77 20.74
N ASP A 293 -2.45 -7.03 20.27
CA ASP A 293 -2.58 -6.59 18.88
C ASP A 293 -2.00 -5.20 18.64
N GLY A 294 -1.63 -4.51 19.70
CA GLY A 294 -1.22 -3.11 19.64
C GLY A 294 -2.25 -2.10 20.11
N TYR A 295 -3.46 -2.52 20.50
CA TYR A 295 -4.48 -1.57 20.95
C TYR A 295 -4.20 -1.12 22.40
N PRO A 296 -3.86 0.15 22.67
CA PRO A 296 -3.26 0.54 23.94
C PRO A 296 -4.12 0.23 25.16
N ARG A 297 -3.52 -0.39 26.17
CA ARG A 297 -4.23 -0.70 27.43
C ARG A 297 -4.71 0.55 28.17
N ASN A 298 -4.05 1.69 27.98
CA ASN A 298 -4.43 2.98 28.54
C ASN A 298 -5.80 3.47 28.06
N LEU A 299 -6.33 2.90 26.96
CA LEU A 299 -7.69 3.17 26.47
C LEU A 299 -8.78 2.43 27.27
N SER A 300 -8.43 1.73 28.34
CA SER A 300 -9.41 1.07 29.22
C SER A 300 -10.39 2.09 29.80
N ASN A 301 -11.69 1.81 29.74
CA ASN A 301 -12.76 2.71 30.16
C ASN A 301 -12.84 4.07 29.43
N CYS A 302 -12.04 4.34 28.39
CA CYS A 302 -12.08 5.62 27.69
C CYS A 302 -12.07 5.51 26.16
N GLY A 303 -11.48 4.44 25.60
CA GLY A 303 -11.34 4.27 24.16
C GLY A 303 -12.70 4.13 23.47
N PRO A 304 -12.89 4.78 22.31
CA PRO A 304 -14.09 4.69 21.51
C PRO A 304 -14.09 3.44 20.62
N VAL A 305 -15.28 3.04 20.18
CA VAL A 305 -15.51 2.07 19.10
C VAL A 305 -16.82 2.38 18.41
N LEU A 306 -16.87 2.27 17.08
CA LEU A 306 -18.11 2.45 16.31
C LEU A 306 -18.77 1.11 16.05
N ILE A 307 -20.07 1.00 16.36
CA ILE A 307 -20.91 -0.15 16.03
C ILE A 307 -22.25 0.39 15.51
N ARG A 308 -22.69 -0.04 14.31
CA ARG A 308 -23.87 0.51 13.60
C ARG A 308 -23.84 2.04 13.40
N GLY A 309 -22.65 2.61 13.21
CA GLY A 309 -22.45 4.05 13.05
C GLY A 309 -22.74 4.86 14.32
N ARG A 310 -22.76 4.19 15.49
CA ARG A 310 -22.86 4.82 16.81
C ARG A 310 -21.57 4.60 17.57
N ARG A 311 -21.17 5.63 18.32
CA ARG A 311 -19.96 5.61 19.14
C ARG A 311 -20.25 5.06 20.53
N TYR A 312 -19.59 3.94 20.85
CA TYR A 312 -19.57 3.32 22.17
C TYR A 312 -18.21 3.53 22.84
N LYS A 313 -18.17 3.25 24.15
CA LYS A 313 -16.96 3.29 24.96
C LYS A 313 -16.56 1.88 25.38
N ILE A 314 -15.27 1.61 25.44
CA ILE A 314 -14.74 0.37 26.04
C ILE A 314 -15.13 0.34 27.52
N SER A 315 -15.62 -0.81 27.98
CA SER A 315 -16.11 -1.04 29.34
C SER A 315 -15.21 -2.04 30.07
N GLY A 316 -14.50 -1.56 31.10
CA GLY A 316 -13.53 -2.33 31.84
C GLY A 316 -12.11 -2.24 31.26
N ARG A 317 -11.21 -3.04 31.82
CA ARG A 317 -9.82 -3.14 31.34
C ARG A 317 -9.75 -3.85 29.99
N ILE A 318 -8.93 -3.33 29.08
CA ILE A 318 -8.56 -4.02 27.85
C ILE A 318 -7.66 -5.22 28.22
N CYS A 319 -8.00 -6.42 27.72
CA CYS A 319 -7.24 -7.65 27.92
C CYS A 319 -6.19 -7.81 26.80
N MET A 320 -5.40 -8.88 26.86
CA MET A 320 -4.35 -9.13 25.86
C MET A 320 -4.94 -9.28 24.46
N ASP A 321 -6.04 -10.03 24.32
CA ASP A 321 -6.56 -10.41 22.99
C ASP A 321 -8.01 -9.97 22.76
N GLN A 322 -8.64 -9.38 23.78
CA GLN A 322 -10.08 -9.05 23.79
C GLN A 322 -10.38 -7.79 24.60
N LEU A 323 -11.51 -7.16 24.29
CA LEU A 323 -12.08 -6.06 25.03
C LEU A 323 -13.61 -6.16 25.03
N MET A 324 -14.24 -5.40 25.92
CA MET A 324 -15.69 -5.40 26.10
C MET A 324 -16.28 -4.01 25.92
N VAL A 325 -17.54 -3.97 25.50
CA VAL A 325 -18.34 -2.76 25.30
C VAL A 325 -19.69 -2.97 25.95
N ASP A 326 -20.11 -2.03 26.79
CA ASP A 326 -21.48 -1.94 27.27
C ASP A 326 -22.32 -1.19 26.22
N ALA A 327 -23.35 -1.87 25.70
CA ALA A 327 -24.27 -1.34 24.69
C ALA A 327 -25.65 -0.97 25.27
N GLY A 328 -25.77 -0.89 26.59
CA GLY A 328 -27.03 -0.59 27.27
C GLY A 328 -28.11 -1.63 26.95
N ARG A 329 -29.34 -1.20 26.73
CA ARG A 329 -30.46 -2.10 26.38
C ARG A 329 -30.50 -2.43 24.89
N GLU A 330 -29.58 -1.92 24.08
CA GLU A 330 -29.58 -2.16 22.64
C GLU A 330 -29.24 -3.63 22.33
N GLY A 331 -29.99 -4.21 21.38
CA GLY A 331 -29.71 -5.55 20.88
C GLY A 331 -28.57 -5.53 19.88
N LEU A 332 -27.33 -5.67 20.36
CA LEU A 332 -26.19 -6.05 19.51
C LEU A 332 -26.16 -7.56 19.31
N SER A 333 -25.68 -8.00 18.16
CA SER A 333 -25.55 -9.41 17.79
C SER A 333 -24.11 -9.76 17.44
N THR A 334 -23.76 -11.04 17.63
CA THR A 334 -22.47 -11.57 17.16
C THR A 334 -22.34 -11.41 15.65
N GLY A 335 -21.14 -11.11 15.18
CA GLY A 335 -20.80 -10.93 13.76
C GLY A 335 -20.90 -9.48 13.26
N GLU A 336 -21.49 -8.57 14.04
CA GLU A 336 -21.56 -7.15 13.69
C GLU A 336 -20.17 -6.50 13.63
N GLU A 337 -19.98 -5.56 12.69
CA GLU A 337 -18.71 -4.86 12.50
C GLU A 337 -18.50 -3.80 13.59
N ALA A 338 -17.31 -3.82 14.17
CA ALA A 338 -16.79 -2.81 15.08
C ALA A 338 -15.61 -2.08 14.44
N VAL A 339 -15.61 -0.75 14.43
CA VAL A 339 -14.53 0.09 13.89
C VAL A 339 -13.82 0.82 15.01
N PHE A 340 -12.49 0.66 15.09
CA PHE A 340 -11.63 1.29 16.11
C PHE A 340 -10.78 2.42 15.56
N ILE A 341 -10.45 2.37 14.26
CA ILE A 341 -9.86 3.48 13.51
C ILE A 341 -10.55 3.50 12.15
N GLY A 342 -11.00 4.66 11.69
CA GLY A 342 -11.76 4.84 10.45
C GLY A 342 -13.21 5.26 10.71
N SER A 343 -14.05 5.13 9.68
CA SER A 343 -15.42 5.67 9.69
C SER A 343 -16.47 4.56 9.63
N GLN A 344 -17.63 4.82 10.25
CA GLN A 344 -18.83 4.00 10.12
C GLN A 344 -20.06 4.91 10.13
N GLY A 345 -20.83 4.94 9.05
CA GLY A 345 -21.91 5.90 8.89
C GLY A 345 -21.38 7.34 8.83
N LYS A 346 -21.86 8.22 9.71
CA LYS A 346 -21.40 9.61 9.82
C LYS A 346 -20.31 9.82 10.89
N GLU A 347 -20.02 8.78 11.67
CA GLU A 347 -19.04 8.83 12.74
C GLU A 347 -17.66 8.38 12.25
N GLU A 348 -16.62 8.94 12.85
CA GLU A 348 -15.22 8.60 12.58
C GLU A 348 -14.45 8.51 13.90
N ILE A 349 -13.49 7.59 13.97
CA ILE A 349 -12.46 7.56 15.01
C ILE A 349 -11.10 7.71 14.33
N LYS A 350 -10.40 8.80 14.65
CA LYS A 350 -9.06 9.08 14.11
C LYS A 350 -7.97 8.46 14.99
N ALA A 351 -6.84 8.08 14.39
CA ALA A 351 -5.68 7.64 15.15
C ALA A 351 -5.12 8.73 16.09
N SER A 352 -5.23 10.01 15.70
CA SER A 352 -4.88 11.16 16.54
C SER A 352 -5.78 11.26 17.76
N GLU A 353 -7.08 10.99 17.62
CA GLU A 353 -8.01 10.97 18.75
C GLU A 353 -7.64 9.90 19.79
N LEU A 354 -7.33 8.68 19.32
CA LEU A 354 -6.85 7.60 20.19
C LEU A 354 -5.55 7.97 20.89
N ALA A 355 -4.66 8.69 20.20
CA ALA A 355 -3.40 9.13 20.76
C ALA A 355 -3.61 10.10 21.93
N VAL A 356 -4.52 11.08 21.79
CA VAL A 356 -4.88 12.01 22.86
C VAL A 356 -5.45 11.26 24.07
N LEU A 357 -6.42 10.35 23.85
CA LEU A 357 -7.03 9.57 24.92
C LEU A 357 -6.02 8.62 25.61
N GLY A 358 -5.06 8.10 24.85
CA GLY A 358 -4.03 7.18 25.32
C GLY A 358 -2.82 7.84 25.98
N GLY A 359 -2.71 9.17 25.89
CA GLY A 359 -1.55 9.94 26.38
C GLY A 359 -0.30 9.75 25.53
N THR A 360 -0.46 9.70 24.20
CA THR A 360 0.64 9.46 23.24
C THR A 360 0.42 10.21 21.92
N ILE A 361 1.12 9.81 20.85
CA ILE A 361 1.07 10.34 19.50
C ILE A 361 0.55 9.30 18.50
N ALA A 362 -0.04 9.77 17.39
CA ALA A 362 -0.62 8.89 16.37
C ALA A 362 0.38 7.88 15.77
N TYR A 363 1.68 8.24 15.74
CA TYR A 363 2.74 7.32 15.34
C TYR A 363 2.74 6.04 16.18
N GLU A 364 2.62 6.15 17.50
CA GLU A 364 2.64 4.99 18.40
C GLU A 364 1.38 4.13 18.23
N ILE A 365 0.21 4.76 18.07
CA ILE A 365 -1.05 4.05 17.81
C ILE A 365 -0.94 3.19 16.54
N LEU A 366 -0.44 3.77 15.45
CA LEU A 366 -0.35 3.08 14.15
C LEU A 366 0.75 2.03 14.12
N CYS A 367 1.95 2.35 14.61
CA CYS A 367 3.08 1.41 14.68
C CYS A 367 2.81 0.28 15.68
N GLY A 368 1.98 0.53 16.70
CA GLY A 368 1.59 -0.45 17.69
C GLY A 368 0.82 -1.63 17.09
N ILE A 369 0.05 -1.40 16.01
CA ILE A 369 -0.72 -2.45 15.33
C ILE A 369 0.25 -3.56 14.86
N GLY A 370 0.32 -4.65 15.62
CA GLY A 370 1.36 -5.67 15.45
C GLY A 370 1.08 -6.62 14.29
N GLY A 371 2.05 -7.49 13.96
CA GLY A 371 1.93 -8.46 12.86
C GLY A 371 0.81 -9.52 13.04
N ARG A 372 0.23 -9.63 14.25
CA ARG A 372 -0.95 -10.50 14.51
C ARG A 372 -2.23 -10.00 13.84
N VAL A 373 -2.30 -8.70 13.56
CA VAL A 373 -3.45 -8.11 12.84
C VAL A 373 -3.18 -8.23 11.33
N PRO A 374 -3.94 -9.03 10.59
CA PRO A 374 -3.77 -9.11 9.14
C PRO A 374 -4.12 -7.79 8.46
N ARG A 375 -3.40 -7.46 7.39
CA ARG A 375 -3.70 -6.31 6.54
C ARG A 375 -4.44 -6.76 5.29
N VAL A 376 -5.51 -6.07 4.95
CA VAL A 376 -6.27 -6.21 3.71
C VAL A 376 -6.07 -4.95 2.89
N TYR A 377 -5.44 -5.09 1.73
CA TYR A 377 -5.14 -3.96 0.86
C TYR A 377 -6.29 -3.72 -0.12
N ARG A 378 -6.67 -2.46 -0.30
CA ARG A 378 -7.62 -2.03 -1.31
C ARG A 378 -6.94 -1.11 -2.30
N ASP A 379 -7.20 -1.35 -3.58
CA ASP A 379 -6.94 -0.44 -4.68
C ASP A 379 -8.11 -0.52 -5.67
N LYS A 380 -8.31 0.51 -6.51
CA LYS A 380 -9.35 0.54 -7.55
C LYS A 380 -9.27 -0.64 -8.55
N THR A 381 -8.16 -1.37 -8.57
CA THR A 381 -7.98 -2.58 -9.38
C THR A 381 -8.47 -3.87 -8.70
N SER A 382 -8.79 -3.80 -7.41
CA SER A 382 -9.20 -4.91 -6.54
C SER A 382 -10.55 -4.63 -5.88
N PHE A 383 -11.59 -4.34 -6.68
CA PHE A 383 -12.96 -4.33 -6.18
C PHE A 383 -13.44 -5.77 -5.96
N PHE A 384 -13.10 -6.32 -4.80
CA PHE A 384 -13.97 -7.25 -4.08
C PHE A 384 -14.03 -6.75 -2.65
N THR A 385 -15.17 -6.21 -2.24
CA THR A 385 -15.36 -5.91 -0.81
C THR A 385 -15.36 -7.23 -0.03
N ALA A 386 -14.83 -7.21 1.20
CA ALA A 386 -14.85 -8.38 2.08
C ALA A 386 -16.30 -8.89 2.34
N GLU A 387 -17.29 -8.03 2.14
CA GLU A 387 -18.72 -8.33 2.25
C GLU A 387 -19.26 -9.07 1.01
N GLU A 388 -18.83 -8.70 -0.21
CA GLU A 388 -19.19 -9.40 -1.46
C GLU A 388 -18.61 -10.81 -1.51
N VAL A 389 -17.37 -11.00 -1.03
CA VAL A 389 -16.74 -12.33 -0.92
C VAL A 389 -17.49 -13.25 0.06
N TRP A 390 -18.16 -12.67 1.06
CA TRP A 390 -18.94 -13.41 2.06
C TRP A 390 -20.36 -13.75 1.57
N LYS A 391 -21.04 -12.82 0.88
CA LYS A 391 -22.40 -13.02 0.36
C LYS A 391 -22.43 -13.92 -0.89
N GLU A 392 -21.46 -13.82 -1.79
CA GLU A 392 -21.44 -14.63 -3.02
C GLU A 392 -21.01 -16.09 -2.83
N LYS A 393 -20.30 -16.43 -1.72
CA LYS A 393 -19.84 -17.81 -1.49
C LYS A 393 -20.98 -18.82 -1.33
N ARG A 394 -22.16 -18.42 -0.82
CA ARG A 394 -23.33 -19.31 -0.74
C ARG A 394 -23.94 -19.62 -2.11
N LEU A 395 -23.73 -18.77 -3.12
CA LEU A 395 -24.15 -19.01 -4.50
C LEU A 395 -23.07 -19.76 -5.29
N PHE A 396 -21.79 -19.48 -5.05
CA PHE A 396 -20.69 -20.06 -5.82
C PHE A 396 -20.39 -21.53 -5.55
N THR A 397 -20.71 -22.07 -4.36
CA THR A 397 -20.50 -23.50 -4.08
C THR A 397 -21.42 -24.41 -4.92
N ARG A 398 -22.50 -23.88 -5.51
CA ARG A 398 -23.34 -24.57 -6.50
C ARG A 398 -22.98 -24.29 -7.96
N PHE A 399 -22.09 -23.32 -8.23
CA PHE A 399 -21.78 -22.81 -9.58
C PHE A 399 -20.46 -23.33 -10.17
N ASN A 400 -19.76 -24.23 -9.47
CA ASN A 400 -18.49 -24.81 -9.89
C ASN A 400 -18.64 -25.98 -10.90
N ALA A 401 -19.58 -25.83 -11.83
CA ALA A 401 -19.79 -26.75 -12.95
C ALA A 401 -19.64 -25.97 -14.26
N GLN A 402 -18.45 -26.09 -14.86
CA GLN A 402 -18.09 -25.84 -16.27
C GLN A 402 -18.91 -24.79 -17.05
N MET A 403 -18.39 -23.57 -17.17
CA MET A 403 -18.82 -22.66 -18.26
C MET A 403 -17.92 -22.82 -19.49
N ARG A 404 -18.55 -22.99 -20.66
CA ARG A 404 -17.93 -22.82 -21.99
C ARG A 404 -18.45 -21.53 -22.60
N LEU A 405 -17.55 -20.62 -22.99
CA LEU A 405 -17.90 -19.42 -23.78
C LEU A 405 -18.00 -19.81 -25.25
N ARG A 406 -19.20 -19.72 -25.85
CA ARG A 406 -19.39 -19.77 -27.31
C ARG A 406 -19.44 -18.36 -27.87
N PHE A 407 -18.81 -18.15 -29.01
CA PHE A 407 -18.93 -16.95 -29.83
C PHE A 407 -19.72 -17.31 -31.10
N SER A 408 -20.78 -16.57 -31.41
CA SER A 408 -21.47 -16.65 -32.70
C SER A 408 -21.39 -15.29 -33.40
N CYS A 409 -20.98 -15.28 -34.66
CA CYS A 409 -21.05 -14.12 -35.54
C CYS A 409 -22.00 -14.46 -36.69
N ASP A 410 -23.10 -13.70 -36.85
CA ASP A 410 -23.99 -13.84 -38.01
C ASP A 410 -23.37 -13.03 -39.16
N ALA A 411 -22.70 -13.70 -40.08
CA ALA A 411 -22.11 -13.08 -41.26
C ALA A 411 -23.18 -12.88 -42.34
N ARG A 412 -24.10 -11.94 -42.10
CA ARG A 412 -25.00 -11.44 -43.14
C ARG A 412 -24.92 -9.92 -43.18
N GLY A 413 -24.03 -9.41 -44.04
CA GLY A 413 -24.09 -8.01 -44.47
C GLY A 413 -22.79 -7.21 -44.48
N LEU A 414 -21.67 -7.75 -44.94
CA LEU A 414 -20.48 -6.93 -45.27
C LEU A 414 -20.07 -7.14 -46.73
N SER A 415 -20.79 -6.49 -47.64
CA SER A 415 -20.29 -6.20 -48.99
C SER A 415 -19.90 -4.72 -49.04
N GLY A 416 -18.59 -4.44 -49.05
CA GLY A 416 -18.06 -3.08 -49.22
C GLY A 416 -16.62 -2.97 -48.73
N GLU A 417 -15.70 -2.55 -49.61
CA GLU A 417 -14.31 -2.25 -49.27
C GLU A 417 -14.24 -1.03 -48.35
N ALA A 418 -13.93 -1.26 -47.07
CA ALA A 418 -13.56 -0.21 -46.13
C ALA A 418 -12.11 -0.44 -45.68
N ARG A 419 -11.29 0.61 -45.79
CA ARG A 419 -9.88 0.62 -45.39
C ARG A 419 -9.77 0.35 -43.89
N THR A 420 -8.70 -0.37 -43.53
CA THR A 420 -8.29 -0.70 -42.16
C THR A 420 -8.51 0.48 -41.22
N HIS A 421 -9.10 0.21 -40.05
CA HIS A 421 -9.48 1.13 -38.98
C HIS A 421 -10.94 1.64 -39.06
N ASP A 422 -11.91 0.73 -39.08
CA ASP A 422 -13.14 0.79 -38.26
C ASP A 422 -14.07 -0.35 -38.70
N ILE A 423 -14.24 -1.34 -37.83
CA ILE A 423 -15.35 -2.30 -37.91
C ILE A 423 -15.97 -2.28 -36.51
N SER A 424 -17.07 -1.56 -36.34
CA SER A 424 -17.92 -1.73 -35.16
C SER A 424 -18.70 -3.03 -35.35
N ALA A 425 -18.48 -4.01 -34.48
CA ALA A 425 -19.23 -5.26 -34.51
C ALA A 425 -20.42 -5.13 -33.56
N SER A 426 -21.45 -4.38 -33.99
CA SER A 426 -22.75 -4.34 -33.33
C SER A 426 -23.51 -5.64 -33.61
N GLY A 427 -23.16 -6.73 -32.90
CA GLY A 427 -23.85 -8.01 -33.09
C GLY A 427 -23.43 -9.18 -32.20
N LEU A 428 -22.61 -8.97 -31.17
CA LEU A 428 -22.24 -10.05 -30.25
C LEU A 428 -23.37 -10.33 -29.26
N SER A 429 -23.98 -11.51 -29.37
CA SER A 429 -24.92 -12.04 -28.38
C SER A 429 -24.21 -13.05 -27.48
N PHE A 430 -24.33 -12.88 -26.16
CA PHE A 430 -23.80 -13.83 -25.18
C PHE A 430 -24.88 -14.84 -24.81
N VAL A 431 -24.63 -16.13 -25.00
CA VAL A 431 -25.52 -17.21 -24.54
C VAL A 431 -24.75 -18.06 -23.53
N PHE A 432 -25.29 -18.15 -22.32
CA PHE A 432 -24.78 -19.03 -21.27
C PHE A 432 -25.54 -20.36 -21.33
N GLU A 433 -24.85 -21.45 -21.65
CA GLU A 433 -25.41 -22.80 -21.64
C GLU A 433 -25.03 -23.52 -20.33
N GLY A 434 -26.01 -24.20 -19.70
CA GLY A 434 -25.73 -25.17 -18.64
C GLY A 434 -25.21 -26.50 -19.21
N GLU A 435 -24.78 -27.43 -18.34
CA GLU A 435 -24.10 -28.69 -18.70
C GLU A 435 -24.81 -29.56 -19.76
N ASN A 436 -26.11 -29.37 -19.99
CA ASN A 436 -26.91 -30.13 -20.96
C ASN A 436 -27.26 -29.36 -22.25
N GLY A 437 -26.65 -28.19 -22.50
CA GLY A 437 -26.91 -27.39 -23.71
C GLY A 437 -28.26 -26.65 -23.72
N ALA A 438 -28.95 -26.58 -22.57
CA ALA A 438 -30.14 -25.75 -22.43
C ALA A 438 -29.75 -24.30 -22.05
N PRO A 439 -30.38 -23.28 -22.66
CA PRO A 439 -30.13 -21.87 -22.31
C PRO A 439 -30.58 -21.58 -20.88
N LEU A 440 -29.74 -20.87 -20.11
CA LEU A 440 -30.10 -20.34 -18.79
C LEU A 440 -31.24 -19.31 -18.96
N SER A 441 -32.43 -19.62 -18.45
CA SER A 441 -33.68 -18.88 -18.71
C SER A 441 -33.84 -17.57 -17.92
N THR A 442 -32.74 -16.89 -17.57
CA THR A 442 -32.80 -15.61 -16.85
C THR A 442 -31.87 -14.60 -17.53
N PRO A 443 -32.41 -13.58 -18.22
CA PRO A 443 -31.59 -12.51 -18.76
C PRO A 443 -31.06 -11.65 -17.61
N LEU A 444 -29.74 -11.57 -17.46
CA LEU A 444 -29.11 -10.44 -16.76
C LEU A 444 -29.26 -9.22 -17.66
N PRO A 445 -29.85 -8.10 -17.20
CA PRO A 445 -29.97 -6.90 -18.02
C PRO A 445 -28.60 -6.22 -18.14
N LEU A 446 -27.83 -6.59 -19.15
CA LEU A 446 -26.66 -5.85 -19.59
C LEU A 446 -27.11 -4.66 -20.45
N HIS A 447 -27.54 -3.58 -19.80
CA HIS A 447 -27.71 -2.30 -20.46
C HIS A 447 -26.35 -1.61 -20.61
N SER A 448 -25.53 -2.01 -21.60
CA SER A 448 -24.54 -1.17 -22.31
C SER A 448 -23.76 -2.01 -23.33
N SER A 449 -23.57 -1.46 -24.52
CA SER A 449 -22.78 -2.03 -25.61
C SER A 449 -21.30 -2.11 -25.24
N LEU A 450 -20.67 -3.25 -25.53
CA LEU A 450 -19.24 -3.50 -25.31
C LEU A 450 -18.56 -3.55 -26.68
N ASP A 451 -17.66 -2.62 -26.96
CA ASP A 451 -16.90 -2.60 -28.21
C ASP A 451 -15.49 -3.17 -27.97
N MET A 452 -15.09 -4.17 -28.76
CA MET A 452 -13.77 -4.79 -28.65
C MET A 452 -12.99 -4.53 -29.93
N ARG A 453 -11.73 -4.09 -29.82
CA ARG A 453 -10.84 -3.84 -30.96
C ARG A 453 -9.63 -4.76 -30.88
N LEU A 454 -9.36 -5.49 -31.97
CA LEU A 454 -8.14 -6.28 -32.10
C LEU A 454 -7.01 -5.37 -32.57
N LEU A 455 -5.98 -5.17 -31.75
CA LEU A 455 -4.90 -4.22 -32.05
C LEU A 455 -3.75 -4.88 -32.86
N ASP A 456 -3.33 -6.10 -32.51
CA ASP A 456 -2.35 -6.89 -33.26
C ASP A 456 -2.27 -8.36 -32.79
N ARG A 457 -1.30 -9.15 -33.31
CA ARG A 457 -1.05 -10.57 -33.00
C ARG A 457 -0.79 -10.88 -31.50
N ARG A 458 -0.70 -9.88 -30.62
CA ARG A 458 -0.33 -10.08 -29.21
C ARG A 458 -1.16 -9.27 -28.22
N GLY A 459 -2.30 -8.70 -28.63
CA GLY A 459 -3.14 -7.94 -27.70
C GLY A 459 -4.59 -7.77 -28.15
N LEU A 460 -5.49 -7.96 -27.19
CA LEU A 460 -6.91 -7.61 -27.28
C LEU A 460 -7.14 -6.31 -26.51
N GLU A 461 -7.85 -5.35 -27.10
CA GLU A 461 -8.30 -4.12 -26.43
C GLU A 461 -9.82 -4.16 -26.24
N VAL A 462 -10.28 -3.86 -25.03
CA VAL A 462 -11.70 -3.84 -24.67
C VAL A 462 -12.07 -2.41 -24.31
N LEU A 463 -12.98 -1.81 -25.07
CA LEU A 463 -13.45 -0.44 -24.88
C LEU A 463 -14.89 -0.49 -24.38
N ARG A 464 -15.16 0.20 -23.26
CA ARG A 464 -16.53 0.44 -22.81
C ARG A 464 -16.91 1.84 -23.23
N THR A 465 -17.98 1.97 -24.00
CA THR A 465 -18.56 3.27 -24.35
C THR A 465 -19.92 3.40 -23.67
N GLY A 466 -20.00 4.35 -22.73
CA GLY A 466 -21.22 4.62 -21.96
C GLY A 466 -20.93 5.42 -20.70
N GLY A 467 -20.66 6.72 -20.87
CA GLY A 467 -20.55 7.72 -19.79
C GLY A 467 -19.24 7.67 -19.01
N ASP A 468 -18.17 8.25 -19.57
CA ASP A 468 -16.94 8.68 -18.91
C ASP A 468 -16.20 7.70 -17.98
N VAL A 469 -15.42 6.78 -18.57
CA VAL A 469 -14.01 6.42 -18.24
C VAL A 469 -13.48 5.54 -19.37
N VAL A 470 -12.40 5.96 -20.05
CA VAL A 470 -11.67 5.12 -21.01
C VAL A 470 -10.50 4.43 -20.28
N TRP A 471 -10.49 3.10 -20.24
CA TRP A 471 -9.34 2.32 -19.77
C TRP A 471 -8.92 1.30 -20.82
N SER A 472 -7.62 1.08 -20.97
CA SER A 472 -7.05 0.07 -21.86
C SER A 472 -6.25 -0.97 -21.06
N ARG A 473 -6.38 -2.25 -21.42
CA ARG A 473 -5.58 -3.36 -20.87
C ARG A 473 -4.92 -4.13 -21.98
N ARG A 474 -3.59 -4.26 -21.91
CA ARG A 474 -2.85 -5.17 -22.78
C ARG A 474 -2.80 -6.57 -22.15
N ILE A 475 -3.44 -7.54 -22.76
CA ILE A 475 -3.36 -8.96 -22.32
C ILE A 475 -2.24 -9.64 -23.11
N SER A 476 -1.14 -9.99 -22.44
CA SER A 476 -0.03 -10.77 -23.03
C SER A 476 -0.34 -12.28 -22.97
N PRO A 477 -0.17 -13.05 -24.08
CA PRO A 477 -0.48 -14.49 -24.10
C PRO A 477 0.46 -15.37 -23.28
N GLN A 478 1.58 -14.87 -22.76
CA GLN A 478 2.65 -15.71 -22.19
C GLN A 478 2.34 -16.36 -20.83
N ARG A 479 1.15 -16.18 -20.25
CA ARG A 479 0.83 -16.69 -18.89
C ARG A 479 -0.44 -17.54 -18.75
N TYR A 480 -1.04 -17.98 -19.85
CA TYR A 480 -2.17 -18.91 -19.79
C TYR A 480 -1.94 -20.08 -20.74
N SER A 481 -1.72 -21.27 -20.18
CA SER A 481 -1.89 -22.56 -20.87
C SER A 481 -3.39 -22.87 -21.02
N ALA A 482 -4.15 -21.92 -21.54
CA ALA A 482 -5.50 -22.17 -22.03
C ALA A 482 -5.35 -22.48 -23.52
N GLY A 483 -5.48 -23.76 -23.88
CA GLY A 483 -5.63 -24.14 -25.29
C GLY A 483 -6.87 -23.44 -25.84
N VAL A 484 -6.70 -22.60 -26.86
CA VAL A 484 -7.82 -22.02 -27.59
C VAL A 484 -8.28 -23.06 -28.60
N ALA A 485 -9.45 -23.65 -28.38
CA ALA A 485 -10.09 -24.53 -29.35
C ALA A 485 -10.88 -23.67 -30.34
N PHE A 486 -10.63 -23.84 -31.64
CA PHE A 486 -11.38 -23.20 -32.71
C PHE A 486 -12.23 -24.28 -33.38
N THR A 487 -13.55 -24.12 -33.35
CA THR A 487 -14.47 -25.01 -34.08
C THR A 487 -14.94 -24.29 -35.33
N ALA A 488 -14.73 -24.89 -36.49
CA ALA A 488 -15.18 -24.32 -37.77
C ALA A 488 -16.71 -24.46 -37.89
N VAL A 489 -17.37 -23.43 -38.38
CA VAL A 489 -18.82 -23.49 -38.65
C VAL A 489 -19.07 -24.48 -39.79
N PRO A 490 -20.11 -25.34 -39.73
CA PRO A 490 -20.45 -26.24 -40.83
C PRO A 490 -20.63 -25.46 -42.15
N GLY A 491 -19.96 -25.92 -43.21
CA GLY A 491 -19.96 -25.24 -44.52
C GLY A 491 -18.80 -24.27 -44.76
N THR A 492 -17.93 -24.04 -43.76
CA THR A 492 -16.69 -23.27 -43.96
C THR A 492 -15.74 -24.03 -44.88
N SER A 493 -15.21 -23.39 -45.92
CA SER A 493 -14.32 -24.07 -46.86
C SER A 493 -12.96 -24.38 -46.21
N PRO A 494 -12.32 -25.52 -46.54
CA PRO A 494 -10.99 -25.86 -46.03
C PRO A 494 -9.90 -24.82 -46.33
N ASP A 495 -10.06 -24.04 -47.40
CA ASP A 495 -9.12 -23.00 -47.81
C ASP A 495 -9.25 -21.73 -46.98
N ASP A 496 -10.48 -21.38 -46.56
CA ASP A 496 -10.73 -20.26 -45.64
C ASP A 496 -10.17 -20.55 -44.24
N ILE A 497 -10.33 -21.79 -43.77
CA ILE A 497 -9.74 -22.26 -42.50
C ILE A 497 -8.21 -22.18 -42.56
N ARG A 498 -7.61 -22.64 -43.67
CA ARG A 498 -6.15 -22.56 -43.89
C ARG A 498 -5.66 -21.11 -43.97
N SER A 499 -6.37 -20.25 -44.68
CA SER A 499 -6.03 -18.83 -44.81
C SER A 499 -6.06 -18.12 -43.45
N PHE A 500 -7.09 -18.38 -42.64
CA PHE A 500 -7.22 -17.86 -41.29
C PHE A 500 -6.06 -18.30 -40.38
N LEU A 501 -5.76 -19.61 -40.33
CA LEU A 501 -4.68 -20.14 -39.49
C LEU A 501 -3.30 -19.63 -39.93
N LYS A 502 -3.06 -19.49 -41.25
CA LYS A 502 -1.80 -18.97 -41.80
C LYS A 502 -1.63 -17.47 -41.53
N LYS A 503 -2.72 -16.70 -41.58
CA LYS A 503 -2.73 -15.25 -41.38
C LYS A 503 -2.58 -14.85 -39.90
N TYR A 504 -3.25 -15.56 -38.99
CA TYR A 504 -3.38 -15.14 -37.60
C TYR A 504 -2.61 -16.01 -36.58
N CYS A 505 -2.39 -17.30 -36.87
CA CYS A 505 -1.69 -18.21 -35.95
C CYS A 505 -0.24 -18.53 -36.37
N GLY A 506 0.20 -18.07 -37.54
CA GLY A 506 1.60 -18.17 -37.98
C GLY A 506 2.09 -19.59 -38.31
N CYS A 507 1.20 -20.57 -38.41
CA CYS A 507 1.55 -21.96 -38.75
C CYS A 507 1.92 -22.07 -40.24
N ARG A 508 3.19 -22.35 -40.53
CA ARG A 508 3.60 -22.83 -41.86
C ARG A 508 3.54 -24.35 -41.84
N ASP A 509 2.68 -24.88 -42.70
CA ASP A 509 2.53 -26.30 -43.09
C ASP A 509 2.07 -27.28 -42.00
N ILE A 510 0.75 -27.44 -41.86
CA ILE A 510 0.14 -28.47 -41.00
C ILE A 510 -0.73 -29.48 -41.78
N PHE A 511 -0.94 -29.33 -43.09
CA PHE A 511 -1.81 -30.26 -43.82
C PHE A 511 -1.18 -30.79 -45.09
N SER A 512 -0.47 -31.92 -44.98
CA SER A 512 -0.16 -32.81 -46.11
C SER A 512 -1.25 -33.87 -46.35
N ASN A 513 -2.28 -33.93 -45.50
CA ASN A 513 -3.39 -34.89 -45.65
C ASN A 513 -4.77 -34.22 -45.45
N PRO A 514 -5.63 -34.17 -46.48
CA PRO A 514 -6.92 -33.46 -46.44
C PRO A 514 -7.99 -34.10 -45.53
N ARG A 515 -7.75 -35.27 -44.92
CA ARG A 515 -8.74 -35.93 -44.04
C ARG A 515 -8.68 -35.54 -42.56
N GLN A 516 -7.72 -34.72 -42.13
CA GLN A 516 -7.61 -34.30 -40.71
C GLN A 516 -8.35 -33.01 -40.34
N ALA A 517 -9.09 -32.40 -41.27
CA ALA A 517 -9.78 -31.12 -41.03
C ALA A 517 -11.12 -31.23 -40.27
N HIS A 518 -11.63 -32.43 -39.98
CA HIS A 518 -12.98 -32.62 -39.43
C HIS A 518 -13.06 -33.08 -37.96
N SER A 519 -11.96 -33.10 -37.21
CA SER A 519 -11.99 -33.53 -35.79
C SER A 519 -11.45 -32.52 -34.76
N LEU A 520 -11.70 -31.23 -34.97
CA LEU A 520 -11.47 -30.17 -33.96
C LEU A 520 -12.71 -29.30 -33.76
#